data_AF-A0A7Z9KTN0-F1
#
_entry.id   AF-A0A7Z9KTN0-F1
#
_cell.length_a   1.000
_cell.length_b   1.000
_cell.length_c   1.000
_cell.angle_alpha   90.00
_cell.angle_beta   90.00
_cell.angle_gamma   90.00
#
_symmetry.space_group_name_H-M   'P 1'
#
loop_
_entity.id
_entity.type
_entity.pdbx_description
1 polymer ?
#
loop_
_entity_poly.entity_id
_entity_poly.type
_entity_poly.pdbx_seq_one_letter_code
_entity_poly.pdbx_strand_id
1 'polypeptide(L)'
;MVENYTHLPIYILHGEKDSNVPATESHKIVAKLEKFHQNFIYHEKTDAGHWFGNESVDWQPMIEFFRRHPNPMSPLSIRFKTPNPSISSTYAWATIHSQITPEELSSIQADAYDEGRSKLKPKILRDCN
;
A
#
# COMPACT_ATOMS: atom_id res chain seq x y z
N MET A 1 1.07 -7.48 -5.07
CA MET A 1 0.36 -6.93 -3.88
C MET A 1 0.62 -5.44 -3.66
N VAL A 2 1.51 -4.80 -4.42
CA VAL A 2 1.69 -3.33 -4.38
C VAL A 2 0.39 -2.58 -4.72
N GLU A 3 -0.51 -3.25 -5.44
CA GLU A 3 -1.84 -2.79 -5.82
C GLU A 3 -2.76 -2.55 -4.60
N ASN A 4 -2.50 -3.18 -3.46
CA ASN A 4 -3.25 -2.92 -2.22
C ASN A 4 -3.05 -1.48 -1.71
N TYR A 5 -1.98 -0.82 -2.15
CA TYR A 5 -1.63 0.54 -1.74
C TYR A 5 -2.10 1.59 -2.76
N THR A 6 -2.82 1.22 -3.82
CA THR A 6 -3.18 2.14 -4.92
C THR A 6 -3.87 3.43 -4.44
N HIS A 7 -4.60 3.37 -3.34
CA HIS A 7 -5.33 4.53 -2.79
C HIS A 7 -4.54 5.32 -1.74
N LEU A 8 -3.34 4.88 -1.39
CA LEU A 8 -2.53 5.49 -0.35
C LEU A 8 -1.39 6.30 -0.97
N PRO A 9 -1.08 7.48 -0.42
CA PRO A 9 0.15 8.20 -0.75
C PRO A 9 1.36 7.37 -0.27
N ILE A 10 2.41 7.26 -1.09
CA ILE A 10 3.63 6.50 -0.73
C ILE A 10 4.86 7.41 -0.70
N TYR A 11 5.64 7.33 0.38
CA TYR A 11 6.96 7.95 0.45
C TYR A 11 8.00 6.85 0.68
N ILE A 12 9.05 6.83 -0.14
CA ILE A 12 10.18 5.91 0.00
C ILE A 12 11.43 6.73 0.27
N LEU A 13 12.05 6.49 1.41
CA LEU A 13 13.33 7.06 1.83
C LEU A 13 14.35 5.92 1.91
N HIS A 14 15.46 6.03 1.19
CA HIS A 14 16.49 4.98 1.15
C HIS A 14 17.91 5.57 1.21
N GLY A 15 18.84 4.90 1.89
CA GLY A 15 20.26 5.29 1.88
C GLY A 15 21.00 4.69 0.69
N GLU A 16 21.69 5.51 -0.11
CA GLU A 16 22.42 5.06 -1.32
C GLU A 16 23.40 3.92 -1.03
N LYS A 17 24.09 3.99 0.12
CA LYS A 17 25.14 3.06 0.56
C LYS A 17 24.64 2.04 1.57
N ASP A 18 23.33 1.79 1.63
CA ASP A 18 22.77 0.74 2.49
C ASP A 18 23.32 -0.64 2.08
N SER A 19 24.15 -1.23 2.94
CA SER A 19 24.73 -2.56 2.74
C SER A 19 23.89 -3.70 3.33
N ASN A 20 22.87 -3.39 4.13
CA ASN A 20 21.97 -4.36 4.74
C ASN A 20 20.80 -4.65 3.80
N VAL A 21 20.22 -3.59 3.22
CA VAL A 21 19.19 -3.64 2.18
C VAL A 21 19.63 -2.72 1.04
N PRO A 22 20.30 -3.26 0.00
CA PRO A 22 20.79 -2.44 -1.10
C PRO A 22 19.71 -1.57 -1.75
N ALA A 23 20.08 -0.36 -2.18
CA ALA A 23 19.17 0.57 -2.88
C ALA A 23 18.53 -0.04 -4.15
N THR A 24 19.11 -1.10 -4.71
CA THR A 24 18.48 -1.85 -5.80
C THR A 24 17.11 -2.43 -5.42
N GLU A 25 16.84 -2.70 -4.13
CA GLU A 25 15.52 -3.14 -3.67
C GLU A 25 14.48 -2.01 -3.71
N SER A 26 14.83 -0.78 -3.30
CA SER A 26 13.94 0.37 -3.44
C SER A 26 13.68 0.69 -4.91
N HIS A 27 14.70 0.57 -5.78
CA HIS A 27 14.53 0.74 -7.23
C HIS A 27 13.52 -0.25 -7.82
N LYS A 28 13.52 -1.52 -7.38
CA LYS A 28 12.51 -2.50 -7.81
C LYS A 28 11.10 -2.11 -7.37
N ILE A 29 10.95 -1.49 -6.21
CA ILE A 29 9.66 -0.97 -5.73
C ILE A 29 9.22 0.21 -6.60
N VAL A 30 10.12 1.18 -6.83
CA VAL A 30 9.87 2.34 -7.69
C VAL A 30 9.45 1.89 -9.10
N ALA A 31 10.20 0.99 -9.73
CA ALA A 31 9.88 0.47 -11.07
C ALA A 31 8.53 -0.27 -11.15
N LYS A 32 8.01 -0.80 -10.04
CA LYS A 32 6.65 -1.36 -9.97
C LYS A 32 5.60 -0.26 -9.81
N LEU A 33 5.87 0.74 -8.96
CA LEU A 33 4.97 1.87 -8.71
C LEU A 33 4.80 2.74 -9.94
N GLU A 34 5.87 3.04 -10.68
CA GLU A 34 5.85 3.86 -11.91
C GLU A 34 4.87 3.34 -12.96
N LYS A 35 4.55 2.03 -12.95
CA LYS A 35 3.63 1.43 -13.92
C LYS A 35 2.16 1.82 -13.70
N PHE A 36 1.77 2.22 -12.50
CA PHE A 36 0.35 2.44 -12.19
C PHE A 36 0.04 3.45 -11.08
N HIS A 37 0.99 3.79 -10.22
CA HIS A 37 0.75 4.59 -9.03
C HIS A 37 1.13 6.06 -9.27
N GLN A 38 0.16 6.95 -9.10
CA GLN A 38 0.32 8.37 -9.46
C GLN A 38 0.78 9.28 -8.31
N ASN A 39 0.72 8.81 -7.07
CA ASN A 39 1.01 9.62 -5.88
C ASN A 39 2.05 8.94 -4.99
N PHE A 40 3.30 8.97 -5.45
CA PHE A 40 4.43 8.54 -4.64
C PHE A 40 5.64 9.48 -4.81
N ILE A 41 6.50 9.49 -3.80
CA ILE A 41 7.80 10.18 -3.82
C ILE A 41 8.89 9.16 -3.48
N TYR A 42 9.99 9.20 -4.24
CA TYR A 42 11.23 8.48 -3.94
C TYR A 42 12.33 9.48 -3.59
N HIS A 43 13.01 9.27 -2.46
CA HIS A 43 14.21 9.99 -2.08
C HIS A 43 15.32 9.01 -1.70
N GLU A 44 16.41 9.05 -2.46
CA GLU A 44 17.64 8.34 -2.14
C GLU A 44 18.64 9.34 -1.55
N LYS A 45 19.07 9.10 -0.31
CA LYS A 45 20.02 9.94 0.40
C LYS A 45 21.44 9.54 -0.01
N THR A 46 22.11 10.44 -0.73
CA THR A 46 23.51 10.28 -1.13
C THR A 46 24.41 10.02 0.08
N ASP A 47 25.39 9.13 -0.08
CA ASP A 47 26.38 8.74 0.92
C ASP A 47 25.83 8.09 2.22
N ALA A 48 24.52 7.90 2.35
CA ALA A 48 23.89 7.36 3.55
C ALA A 48 23.84 5.81 3.54
N GLY A 49 24.13 5.19 4.68
CA GLY A 49 23.99 3.74 4.89
C GLY A 49 22.58 3.32 5.32
N HIS A 50 22.47 2.12 5.92
CA HIS A 50 21.19 1.60 6.45
C HIS A 50 20.58 2.51 7.53
N TRP A 51 21.46 3.06 8.37
CA TRP A 51 21.12 4.04 9.39
C TRP A 51 22.06 5.23 9.24
N PHE A 52 21.50 6.42 9.07
CA PHE A 52 22.21 7.68 8.82
C PHE A 52 21.82 8.77 9.82
N GLY A 53 21.47 8.34 11.04
CA GLY A 53 21.06 9.21 12.13
C GLY A 53 19.56 9.42 12.19
N ASN A 54 19.14 10.48 12.88
CA ASN A 54 17.72 10.76 13.10
C ASN A 54 16.95 10.86 11.78
N GLU A 55 17.57 11.42 10.73
CA GLU A 55 16.95 11.60 9.42
C GLU A 55 16.48 10.28 8.80
N SER A 56 16.99 9.12 9.23
CA SER A 56 16.47 7.82 8.81
C SER A 56 15.01 7.59 9.20
N VAL A 57 14.49 8.33 10.18
CA VAL A 57 13.11 8.22 10.66
C VAL A 57 12.37 9.57 10.75
N ASP A 58 13.08 10.70 10.81
CA ASP A 58 12.47 12.04 10.98
C ASP A 58 12.73 13.02 9.81
N TRP A 59 13.01 12.46 8.63
CA TRP A 59 13.18 13.21 7.38
C TRP A 59 12.04 14.19 7.13
N GLN A 60 12.32 15.49 7.23
CA GLN A 60 11.29 16.53 7.19
C GLN A 60 10.40 16.50 5.93
N PRO A 61 10.92 16.30 4.70
CA PRO A 61 10.07 16.16 3.52
C PRO A 61 9.07 15.00 3.58
N MET A 62 9.45 13.89 4.22
CA MET A 62 8.56 12.74 4.43
C MET A 62 7.46 13.10 5.43
N ILE A 63 7.81 13.75 6.54
CA ILE A 63 6.84 14.20 7.55
C ILE A 63 5.82 15.16 6.92
N GLU A 64 6.28 16.14 6.14
CA GLU A 64 5.41 17.10 5.46
C GLU A 64 4.55 16.43 4.36
N PHE A 65 5.08 15.41 3.68
CA PHE A 65 4.28 14.61 2.76
C PHE A 65 3.12 13.93 3.48
N PHE A 66 3.36 13.31 4.64
CA PHE A 66 2.28 12.67 5.42
C PHE A 66 1.27 13.68 5.96
N ARG A 67 1.70 14.87 6.41
CA ARG A 67 0.78 15.92 6.87
C ARG A 67 -0.22 16.36 5.79
N ARG A 68 0.22 16.44 4.53
CA ARG A 68 -0.61 16.85 3.39
C ARG A 68 -1.54 15.74 2.87
N HIS A 69 -1.30 14.49 3.25
CA HIS A 69 -2.08 13.36 2.76
C HIS A 69 -2.73 12.57 3.90
N PRO A 70 -3.77 13.13 4.54
CA PRO A 70 -4.54 12.37 5.53
C PRO A 70 -5.22 11.18 4.85
N ASN A 71 -5.12 10.00 5.45
CA ASN A 71 -5.74 8.79 4.93
C ASN A 71 -7.28 8.91 5.00
N PRO A 72 -8.01 8.81 3.87
CA PRO A 72 -9.46 8.73 3.92
C PRO A 72 -9.85 7.40 4.57
N MET A 73 -10.31 7.46 5.82
CA MET A 73 -10.67 6.31 6.67
C MET A 73 -11.70 5.33 6.07
N SER A 74 -12.23 5.57 4.87
CA SER A 74 -13.23 4.73 4.21
C SER A 74 -13.23 4.97 2.70
N PRO A 75 -12.31 4.36 1.93
CA PRO A 75 -12.37 4.42 0.48
C PRO A 75 -13.67 3.76 -0.02
N LEU A 76 -14.36 4.40 -0.97
CA LEU A 76 -15.57 3.82 -1.58
C LEU A 76 -15.22 2.64 -2.49
N SER A 77 -14.09 2.69 -3.18
CA SER A 77 -13.61 1.60 -4.03
C SER A 77 -12.43 0.90 -3.37
N ILE A 78 -12.44 -0.43 -3.36
CA ILE A 78 -11.35 -1.24 -2.84
C ILE A 78 -10.83 -2.22 -3.90
N ARG A 79 -9.51 -2.41 -3.91
CA ARG A 79 -8.83 -3.55 -4.54
C ARG A 79 -7.88 -4.12 -3.51
N PHE A 80 -8.17 -5.34 -3.05
CA PHE A 80 -7.42 -5.98 -1.98
C PHE A 80 -7.04 -7.40 -2.36
N LYS A 81 -5.79 -7.77 -2.11
CA LYS A 81 -5.25 -9.12 -2.30
C LYS A 81 -4.56 -9.60 -1.02
N THR A 82 -4.76 -10.85 -0.65
CA THR A 82 -4.06 -11.49 0.48
C THR A 82 -3.63 -12.91 0.11
N PRO A 83 -2.42 -13.34 0.51
CA PRO A 83 -1.98 -14.72 0.37
C PRO A 83 -2.53 -15.61 1.51
N ASN A 84 -2.96 -15.00 2.61
CA ASN A 84 -3.45 -15.72 3.79
C ASN A 84 -4.33 -14.80 4.67
N PRO A 85 -5.65 -15.04 4.74
CA PRO A 85 -6.57 -14.31 5.61
C PRO A 85 -6.19 -14.34 7.09
N SER A 86 -5.48 -15.37 7.58
CA SER A 86 -5.01 -15.43 8.96
C SER A 86 -3.91 -14.40 9.28
N ILE A 87 -3.22 -13.89 8.25
CA ILE A 87 -2.21 -12.82 8.38
C ILE A 87 -2.84 -11.46 8.08
N SER A 88 -3.59 -11.37 6.98
CA SER A 88 -4.28 -10.14 6.57
C SER A 88 -5.59 -10.47 5.88
N SER A 89 -6.70 -10.35 6.60
CA SER A 89 -8.03 -10.65 6.07
C SER A 89 -8.81 -9.41 5.65
N THR A 90 -8.49 -8.24 6.19
CA THR A 90 -9.36 -7.06 6.13
C THR A 90 -8.65 -5.86 5.51
N TYR A 91 -9.37 -5.15 4.63
CA TYR A 91 -8.96 -3.87 4.07
C TYR A 91 -10.19 -2.95 3.96
N ALA A 92 -10.10 -1.77 4.58
CA ALA A 92 -11.22 -0.85 4.73
C ALA A 92 -12.47 -1.55 5.30
N TRP A 93 -13.55 -1.66 4.52
CA TRP A 93 -14.83 -2.24 4.92
C TRP A 93 -15.04 -3.70 4.45
N ALA A 94 -14.03 -4.33 3.82
CA ALA A 94 -14.15 -5.70 3.34
C ALA A 94 -13.20 -6.67 4.04
N THR A 95 -13.69 -7.89 4.24
CA THR A 95 -12.96 -8.99 4.88
C THR A 95 -13.07 -10.26 4.04
N ILE A 96 -11.95 -10.92 3.79
CA ILE A 96 -11.88 -12.28 3.24
C ILE A 96 -11.89 -13.24 4.43
N HIS A 97 -12.92 -14.08 4.55
CA HIS A 97 -13.05 -15.02 5.68
C HIS A 97 -12.30 -16.34 5.48
N SER A 98 -12.24 -16.83 4.24
CA SER A 98 -11.67 -18.14 3.92
C SER A 98 -11.14 -18.20 2.50
N GLN A 99 -10.09 -19.00 2.29
CA GLN A 99 -9.57 -19.38 0.98
C GLN A 99 -10.15 -20.72 0.53
N ILE A 100 -10.38 -20.88 -0.77
CA ILE A 100 -10.71 -22.18 -1.37
C ILE A 100 -9.44 -23.03 -1.45
N THR A 101 -8.35 -22.44 -1.95
CA THR A 101 -7.01 -23.05 -1.99
C THR A 101 -6.09 -22.28 -1.04
N PRO A 102 -5.52 -22.95 -0.01
CA PRO A 102 -4.52 -22.32 0.84
C PRO A 102 -3.33 -21.77 0.05
N GLU A 103 -2.79 -20.63 0.48
CA GLU A 103 -1.58 -19.98 -0.07
C GLU A 103 -1.70 -19.40 -1.49
N GLU A 104 -2.79 -19.66 -2.21
CA GLU A 104 -3.12 -18.92 -3.44
C GLU A 104 -3.68 -17.53 -3.12
N LEU A 105 -3.33 -16.53 -3.94
CA LEU A 105 -3.81 -15.17 -3.74
C LEU A 105 -5.34 -15.12 -3.84
N SER A 106 -5.99 -14.71 -2.75
CA SER A 106 -7.39 -14.27 -2.79
C SER A 106 -7.46 -12.79 -3.10
N SER A 107 -8.47 -12.39 -3.86
CA SER A 107 -8.68 -10.99 -4.22
C SER A 107 -10.13 -10.54 -4.07
N ILE A 108 -10.31 -9.28 -3.71
CA ILE A 108 -11.59 -8.57 -3.70
C ILE A 108 -11.42 -7.30 -4.52
N GLN A 109 -12.36 -7.08 -5.44
CA GLN A 109 -12.64 -5.77 -6.02
C GLN A 109 -14.10 -5.44 -5.76
N ALA A 110 -14.34 -4.32 -5.08
CA ALA A 110 -15.69 -3.93 -4.71
C ALA A 110 -15.81 -2.41 -4.55
N ASP A 111 -17.01 -1.91 -4.83
CA ASP A 111 -17.40 -0.52 -4.65
C ASP A 111 -18.52 -0.43 -3.62
N ALA A 112 -18.42 0.55 -2.73
CA ALA A 112 -19.45 0.93 -1.78
C ALA A 112 -20.14 2.20 -2.27
N TYR A 113 -21.46 2.24 -2.10
CA TYR A 113 -22.30 3.38 -2.46
C TYR A 113 -22.95 3.91 -1.18
N ASP A 114 -22.91 5.22 -0.97
CA ASP A 114 -23.65 5.86 0.11
C ASP A 114 -25.13 5.99 -0.30
N GLU A 115 -25.92 4.94 -0.05
CA GLU A 115 -27.38 5.04 -0.07
C GLU A 115 -27.81 5.68 1.25
N GLY A 116 -27.78 7.03 1.28
CA GLY A 116 -28.24 7.91 2.36
C GLY A 116 -28.60 7.25 3.69
N ARG A 117 -27.69 7.31 4.67
CA ARG A 117 -27.80 6.76 6.03
C ARG A 117 -28.23 5.29 6.07
N SER A 118 -27.23 4.47 6.42
CA SER A 118 -27.34 3.10 6.94
C SER A 118 -27.63 1.99 5.94
N LYS A 119 -26.67 1.70 5.06
CA LYS A 119 -26.06 0.36 4.84
C LYS A 119 -25.20 0.39 3.58
N LEU A 120 -23.87 0.38 3.73
CA LEU A 120 -22.96 0.06 2.62
C LEU A 120 -23.20 -1.42 2.25
N LYS A 121 -23.70 -1.69 1.04
CA LYS A 121 -23.78 -3.06 0.50
C LYS A 121 -22.62 -3.28 -0.46
N PRO A 122 -21.70 -4.20 -0.18
CA PRO A 122 -20.62 -4.50 -1.11
C PRO A 122 -21.17 -5.24 -2.33
N LYS A 123 -20.92 -4.73 -3.54
CA LYS A 123 -21.14 -5.50 -4.77
C LYS A 123 -19.86 -6.27 -5.07
N ILE A 124 -19.86 -7.57 -4.76
CA ILE A 124 -18.73 -8.46 -5.08
C ILE A 124 -18.74 -8.71 -6.59
N LEU A 125 -17.79 -8.12 -7.31
CA LEU A 125 -17.48 -8.53 -8.67
C LEU A 125 -16.60 -9.79 -8.56
N ARG A 126 -17.21 -10.96 -8.80
CA ARG A 126 -16.47 -12.21 -8.90
C ARG A 126 -15.78 -12.25 -10.26
N ASP A 127 -14.53 -11.83 -10.30
CA ASP A 127 -13.63 -12.29 -11.36
C ASP A 127 -12.85 -13.49 -10.80
N CYS A 128 -13.43 -14.67 -10.99
CA CYS A 128 -12.68 -15.91 -10.96
C CYS A 128 -11.99 -16.06 -12.32
N ASN A 129 -10.69 -15.81 -12.39
CA ASN A 129 -9.67 -16.56 -13.13
C ASN A 129 -8.31 -15.86 -13.03
#